data_AF-A0A8B3PBN8-F1
#
_entry.id   AF-A0A8B3PBN8-F1
#
_cell.length_a   1.000
_cell.length_b   1.000
_cell.length_c   1.000
_cell.angle_alpha   90.00
_cell.angle_beta   90.00
_cell.angle_gamma   90.00
#
_symmetry.space_group_name_H-M   'P 1'
#
loop_
_entity.id
_entity.type
_entity.pdbx_description
1 polymer ?
#
loop_
_entity_poly.entity_id
_entity_poly.type
_entity_poly.pdbx_seq_one_letter_code
_entity_poly.pdbx_strand_id
1 'polypeptide(L)'
;MNIVLPSSPCLQKADVEGRTYSRPRQAVILAGGRGTRMRPITLDRPKPMVPVLGRPFLEYQIEQLRQEGFERVLLLLGYLPHVVMDHFGDGSRLGLSIEYAVTRPDDLTSSRVSNARHLIDPCFLLLYCDNYWPMRMERLWQRFCAAGKPGMITVYSNKDGYSRGSVILDADDNVTVFDRLRTTPGLQGVEISYAILTDLALELLPDEDTLFEEAIYTPLATQHRLAGFVSEHRYYSVGSIERLPATERFMRREKTMLVDRDGVLNCRPPRAQYVCSWDQWEWVPGAKQALALLNEAGYRIVIISNQAGIARGAMTAADLEALHQRMCAESEAVGGKITEIYHCPHGWDDGCDCRKPKPGMLYQAQRDFDLDLTRTLFVGDDDRDRQAAEAADCLYAQVSEQCSLLDLTRQLLSKAEQGRHE
;
A
#
# COMPACT_ATOMS: atom_id res chain seq x y z
N MET A 1 -6.00 -23.50 6.08
CA MET A 1 -5.22 -22.38 5.53
C MET A 1 -4.92 -21.40 6.66
N ASN A 2 -3.72 -21.44 7.24
CA ASN A 2 -3.25 -20.35 8.10
C ASN A 2 -2.79 -19.22 7.17
N ILE A 3 -3.75 -18.54 6.51
CA ILE A 3 -3.46 -17.19 6.04
C ILE A 3 -3.16 -16.43 7.32
N VAL A 4 -1.92 -15.99 7.48
CA VAL A 4 -1.59 -15.08 8.57
C VAL A 4 -2.31 -13.78 8.23
N LEU A 5 -3.54 -13.66 8.71
CA LEU A 5 -4.27 -12.41 8.68
C LEU A 5 -3.58 -11.47 9.68
N PRO A 6 -3.44 -10.18 9.34
CA PRO A 6 -2.83 -9.22 10.22
C PRO A 6 -3.52 -9.21 11.59
N SER A 7 -2.69 -9.08 12.62
CA SER A 7 -3.00 -9.21 14.05
C SER A 7 -4.30 -8.52 14.50
N SER A 8 -4.91 -9.06 15.56
CA SER A 8 -5.97 -8.41 16.34
C SER A 8 -5.63 -6.94 16.63
N PRO A 9 -6.63 -6.04 16.70
CA PRO A 9 -6.37 -4.62 16.84
C PRO A 9 -5.49 -4.31 18.05
N CYS A 10 -4.45 -3.49 17.86
CA CYS A 10 -3.59 -3.06 18.97
C CYS A 10 -4.43 -2.42 20.06
N LEU A 11 -4.36 -2.97 21.26
CA LEU A 11 -4.93 -2.34 22.46
C LEU A 11 -3.97 -1.31 23.08
N GLN A 12 -2.78 -1.14 22.50
CA GLN A 12 -1.81 -0.14 22.94
C GLN A 12 -2.38 1.26 22.80
N LYS A 13 -2.24 2.05 23.85
CA LYS A 13 -2.48 3.49 23.82
C LYS A 13 -1.17 4.22 23.53
N ALA A 14 -1.25 5.33 22.81
CA ALA A 14 -0.10 6.20 22.58
C ALA A 14 0.05 7.16 23.77
N ASP A 15 1.27 7.32 24.28
CA ASP A 15 1.64 8.43 25.14
C ASP A 15 2.31 9.50 24.28
N VAL A 16 1.73 10.68 24.22
CA VAL A 16 2.25 11.81 23.47
C VAL A 16 2.29 13.01 24.40
N GLU A 17 3.51 13.39 24.77
CA GLU A 17 3.77 14.56 25.62
C GLU A 17 2.96 14.56 26.93
N GLY A 18 2.80 13.38 27.55
CA GLY A 18 2.09 13.20 28.81
C GLY A 18 0.56 13.11 28.67
N ARG A 19 0.02 13.10 27.44
CA ARG A 19 -1.39 12.80 27.16
C ARG A 19 -1.52 11.41 26.56
N THR A 20 -2.54 10.66 26.99
CA THR A 20 -2.80 9.30 26.50
C THR A 20 -3.89 9.29 25.44
N TYR A 21 -3.62 8.70 24.28
CA TYR A 21 -4.55 8.60 23.16
C TYR A 21 -4.88 7.15 22.82
N SER A 22 -6.12 6.93 22.39
CA SER A 22 -6.55 5.66 21.80
C SER A 22 -6.43 5.74 20.28
N ARG A 23 -6.39 4.57 19.62
CA ARG A 23 -6.39 4.48 18.16
C ARG A 23 -7.54 5.31 17.57
N PRO A 24 -7.29 6.15 16.56
CA PRO A 24 -8.32 7.00 15.98
C PRO A 24 -9.45 6.16 15.39
N ARG A 25 -10.69 6.55 15.67
CA ARG A 25 -11.92 5.98 15.07
C ARG A 25 -12.62 6.94 14.11
N GLN A 26 -12.15 8.19 14.08
CA GLN A 26 -12.59 9.22 13.15
C GLN A 26 -11.49 9.51 12.12
N ALA A 27 -11.90 9.61 10.86
CA ALA A 27 -11.10 10.17 9.78
C ALA A 27 -11.65 11.54 9.40
N VAL A 28 -10.77 12.50 9.13
CA VAL A 28 -11.08 13.85 8.66
C VAL A 28 -10.54 13.98 7.25
N ILE A 29 -11.37 14.31 6.27
CA ILE A 29 -10.96 14.36 4.86
C ILE A 29 -11.09 15.77 4.31
N LEU A 30 -9.97 16.35 3.87
CA LEU A 30 -9.91 17.62 3.15
C LEU A 30 -10.36 17.43 1.70
N ALA A 31 -11.53 17.99 1.39
CA ALA A 31 -12.25 17.78 0.13
C ALA A 31 -12.81 19.08 -0.49
N GLY A 32 -12.29 20.24 -0.09
CA GLY A 32 -12.88 21.54 -0.45
C GLY A 32 -12.38 22.20 -1.74
N GLY A 33 -11.24 21.78 -2.29
CA GLY A 33 -10.60 22.47 -3.41
C GLY A 33 -11.30 22.30 -4.76
N ARG A 34 -11.13 23.30 -5.65
CA ARG A 34 -11.72 23.32 -7.01
C ARG A 34 -11.20 22.25 -7.98
N GLY A 35 -10.11 21.55 -7.64
CA GLY A 35 -9.57 20.46 -8.45
C GLY A 35 -9.18 20.87 -9.88
N THR A 36 -8.61 22.07 -10.08
CA THR A 36 -8.37 22.66 -11.41
C THR A 36 -7.50 21.80 -12.34
N ARG A 37 -6.54 21.04 -11.78
CA ARG A 37 -5.68 20.08 -12.52
C ARG A 37 -6.41 18.88 -13.11
N MET A 38 -7.69 18.70 -12.76
CA MET A 38 -8.56 17.63 -13.26
C MET A 38 -9.61 18.14 -14.26
N ARG A 39 -9.56 19.41 -14.67
CA ARG A 39 -10.46 19.93 -15.70
C ARG A 39 -10.21 19.25 -17.05
N PRO A 40 -11.26 18.94 -17.83
CA PRO A 40 -12.65 19.40 -17.65
C PRO A 40 -13.50 18.55 -16.70
N ILE A 41 -13.00 17.43 -16.17
CA ILE A 41 -13.78 16.48 -15.33
C ILE A 41 -14.36 17.18 -14.09
N THR A 42 -13.63 18.14 -13.52
CA THR A 42 -14.02 18.87 -12.30
C THR A 42 -14.72 20.21 -12.57
N LEU A 43 -15.35 20.40 -13.73
CA LEU A 43 -16.17 21.59 -14.00
C LEU A 43 -17.55 21.53 -13.35
N ASP A 44 -18.13 20.34 -13.27
CA ASP A 44 -19.49 20.07 -12.77
C ASP A 44 -19.50 19.27 -11.45
N ARG A 45 -18.32 18.87 -10.95
CA ARG A 45 -18.17 18.05 -9.74
C ARG A 45 -16.86 18.33 -9.02
N PRO A 46 -16.81 18.12 -7.69
CA PRO A 46 -15.57 18.23 -6.95
C PRO A 46 -14.65 17.03 -7.23
N LYS A 47 -13.33 17.22 -7.05
CA LYS A 47 -12.32 16.17 -7.25
C LYS A 47 -12.61 14.82 -6.57
N PRO A 48 -13.07 14.73 -5.31
CA PRO A 48 -13.47 13.46 -4.69
C PRO A 48 -14.54 12.67 -5.49
N MET A 49 -15.29 13.35 -6.35
CA MET A 49 -16.37 12.78 -7.17
C MET A 49 -15.92 12.42 -8.60
N VAL A 50 -14.62 12.52 -8.90
CA VAL A 50 -14.07 11.99 -10.15
C VAL A 50 -14.35 10.48 -10.21
N PRO A 51 -14.97 9.98 -11.30
CA PRO A 51 -15.25 8.57 -11.42
C PRO A 51 -13.96 7.79 -11.69
N VAL A 52 -13.78 6.69 -10.96
CA VAL A 52 -12.78 5.65 -11.18
C VAL A 52 -13.54 4.35 -11.32
N LEU A 53 -13.45 3.68 -12.48
CA LEU A 53 -14.24 2.49 -12.78
C LEU A 53 -15.75 2.66 -12.52
N GLY A 54 -16.29 3.84 -12.83
CA GLY A 54 -17.72 4.17 -12.70
C GLY A 54 -18.19 4.60 -11.30
N ARG A 55 -17.32 4.60 -10.29
CA ARG A 55 -17.66 5.02 -8.91
C ARG A 55 -16.84 6.25 -8.49
N PRO A 56 -17.37 7.17 -7.67
CA PRO A 56 -16.59 8.28 -7.11
C PRO A 56 -15.31 7.81 -6.41
N PHE A 57 -14.19 8.48 -6.64
CA PHE A 57 -12.92 8.16 -5.98
C PHE A 57 -13.01 8.15 -4.45
N LEU A 58 -13.80 9.06 -3.87
CA LEU A 58 -14.02 9.13 -2.42
C LEU A 58 -14.69 7.86 -1.85
N GLU A 59 -15.48 7.12 -2.63
CA GLU A 59 -16.03 5.85 -2.16
C GLU A 59 -14.94 4.82 -1.83
N TYR A 60 -13.87 4.77 -2.63
CA TYR A 60 -12.76 3.84 -2.38
C TYR A 60 -12.05 4.18 -1.06
N GLN A 61 -11.87 5.47 -0.76
CA GLN A 61 -11.28 5.92 0.50
C GLN A 61 -12.18 5.58 1.69
N ILE A 62 -13.48 5.87 1.61
CA ILE A 62 -14.44 5.59 2.69
C ILE A 62 -14.56 4.07 2.92
N GLU A 63 -14.56 3.27 1.86
CA GLU A 63 -14.56 1.80 1.95
C GLU A 63 -13.30 1.27 2.65
N GLN A 64 -12.12 1.82 2.32
CA GLN A 64 -10.87 1.47 3.01
C GLN A 64 -10.91 1.85 4.49
N LEU A 65 -11.37 3.06 4.82
CA LEU A 65 -11.49 3.53 6.20
C LEU A 65 -12.39 2.58 7.01
N ARG A 66 -13.55 2.20 6.46
CA ARG A 66 -14.43 1.20 7.10
C ARG A 66 -13.73 -0.15 7.32
N GLN A 67 -13.02 -0.65 6.31
CA GLN A 67 -12.28 -1.93 6.40
C GLN A 67 -11.17 -1.88 7.46
N GLU A 68 -10.58 -0.71 7.70
CA GLU A 68 -9.52 -0.49 8.68
C GLU A 68 -10.06 -0.07 10.08
N GLY A 69 -11.39 -0.10 10.26
CA GLY A 69 -12.06 0.02 11.57
C GLY A 69 -12.51 1.42 11.96
N PHE A 70 -12.53 2.37 11.02
CA PHE A 70 -13.10 3.70 11.26
C PHE A 70 -14.62 3.65 11.28
N GLU A 71 -15.21 4.41 12.21
CA GLU A 71 -16.67 4.49 12.40
C GLU A 71 -17.25 5.83 11.97
N ARG A 72 -16.42 6.87 11.94
CA ARG A 72 -16.82 8.24 11.64
C ARG A 72 -15.92 8.86 10.60
N VAL A 73 -16.51 9.61 9.69
CA VAL A 73 -15.80 10.41 8.69
C VAL A 73 -16.33 11.84 8.76
N LEU A 74 -15.44 12.80 8.93
CA LEU A 74 -15.75 14.22 8.80
C LEU A 74 -15.22 14.74 7.47
N LEU A 75 -16.12 15.15 6.58
CA LEU A 75 -15.79 15.70 5.27
C LEU A 75 -15.72 17.22 5.33
N LEU A 76 -14.54 17.77 5.06
CA LEU A 76 -14.30 19.21 5.01
C LEU A 76 -14.46 19.71 3.56
N LEU A 77 -15.65 20.21 3.24
CA LEU A 77 -16.10 20.53 1.88
C LEU A 77 -16.02 22.04 1.57
N GLY A 78 -16.07 22.38 0.28
CA GLY A 78 -15.98 23.75 -0.21
C GLY A 78 -16.58 23.94 -1.59
N TYR A 79 -15.87 23.48 -2.63
CA TYR A 79 -16.39 23.51 -4.00
C TYR A 79 -17.49 22.46 -4.22
N LEU A 80 -18.67 22.89 -4.68
CA LEU A 80 -19.83 22.04 -5.00
C LEU A 80 -20.16 20.99 -3.91
N PRO A 81 -20.37 21.41 -2.65
CA PRO A 81 -20.51 20.49 -1.52
C PRO A 81 -21.76 19.61 -1.63
N HIS A 82 -22.84 20.11 -2.23
CA HIS A 82 -24.10 19.39 -2.42
C HIS A 82 -23.89 18.09 -3.24
N VAL A 83 -23.00 18.08 -4.24
CA VAL A 83 -22.71 16.87 -5.03
C VAL A 83 -22.18 15.74 -4.14
N VAL A 84 -21.37 16.09 -3.13
CA VAL A 84 -20.84 15.11 -2.16
C VAL A 84 -21.92 14.74 -1.15
N MET A 85 -22.60 15.72 -0.56
CA MET A 85 -23.60 15.50 0.48
C MET A 85 -24.79 14.67 -0.02
N ASP A 86 -25.32 14.99 -1.21
CA ASP A 86 -26.42 14.24 -1.83
C ASP A 86 -25.98 12.81 -2.16
N HIS A 87 -24.73 12.63 -2.63
CA HIS A 87 -24.20 11.31 -2.94
C HIS A 87 -23.88 10.48 -1.71
N PHE A 88 -23.48 11.05 -0.56
CA PHE A 88 -23.00 10.29 0.61
C PHE A 88 -23.99 10.23 1.77
N GLY A 89 -24.94 11.17 1.88
CA GLY A 89 -25.93 11.19 2.96
C GLY A 89 -25.27 11.15 4.34
N ASP A 90 -25.84 10.41 5.29
CA ASP A 90 -25.25 10.19 6.62
C ASP A 90 -24.19 9.08 6.66
N GLY A 91 -23.86 8.46 5.52
CA GLY A 91 -22.92 7.35 5.44
C GLY A 91 -23.45 5.98 5.82
N SER A 92 -24.69 5.87 6.33
CA SER A 92 -25.26 4.60 6.82
C SER A 92 -25.20 3.47 5.78
N ARG A 93 -25.44 3.77 4.50
CA ARG A 93 -25.30 2.79 3.39
C ARG A 93 -23.89 2.24 3.24
N LEU A 94 -22.89 3.01 3.65
CA LEU A 94 -21.46 2.65 3.59
C LEU A 94 -20.99 2.02 4.90
N GLY A 95 -21.86 1.84 5.89
CA GLY A 95 -21.53 1.18 7.16
C GLY A 95 -20.69 2.03 8.12
N LEU A 96 -20.75 3.36 8.02
CA LEU A 96 -20.14 4.31 8.95
C LEU A 96 -20.95 5.61 9.01
N SER A 97 -20.62 6.52 9.92
CA SER A 97 -21.26 7.85 10.01
C SER A 97 -20.45 8.89 9.26
N ILE A 98 -21.12 9.73 8.47
CA ILE A 98 -20.50 10.86 7.77
C ILE A 98 -21.08 12.18 8.28
N GLU A 99 -20.21 13.06 8.73
CA GLU A 99 -20.49 14.44 9.09
C GLU A 99 -19.81 15.40 8.11
N TYR A 100 -20.33 16.62 8.01
CA TYR A 100 -19.90 17.60 7.02
C TYR A 100 -19.61 18.95 7.67
N ALA A 101 -18.50 19.57 7.28
CA ALA A 101 -18.23 20.97 7.52
C ALA A 101 -17.97 21.66 6.19
N VAL A 102 -18.72 22.73 5.89
CA VAL A 102 -18.66 23.43 4.61
C VAL A 102 -18.09 24.82 4.83
N THR A 103 -17.04 25.16 4.09
CA THR A 103 -16.50 26.51 4.02
C THR A 103 -16.53 27.04 2.58
N ARG A 104 -16.05 28.26 2.31
CA ARG A 104 -16.04 28.79 0.94
C ARG A 104 -15.03 28.02 0.09
N PRO A 105 -15.23 27.91 -1.24
CA PRO A 105 -14.30 27.19 -2.11
C PRO A 105 -12.85 27.72 -2.11
N ASP A 106 -12.68 29.00 -1.81
CA ASP A 106 -11.38 29.68 -1.85
C ASP A 106 -10.68 29.72 -0.48
N ASP A 107 -11.34 29.28 0.60
CA ASP A 107 -10.69 29.10 1.90
C ASP A 107 -9.65 27.98 1.81
N LEU A 108 -8.47 28.25 2.39
CA LEU A 108 -7.38 27.28 2.45
C LEU A 108 -7.66 26.20 3.49
N THR A 109 -6.77 25.22 3.53
CA THR A 109 -6.97 23.98 4.26
C THR A 109 -6.90 24.16 5.77
N SER A 110 -6.13 25.13 6.28
CA SER A 110 -6.08 25.40 7.74
C SER A 110 -7.42 25.93 8.26
N SER A 111 -8.04 26.90 7.57
CA SER A 111 -9.36 27.44 7.96
C SER A 111 -10.44 26.37 7.94
N ARG A 112 -10.39 25.42 6.99
CA ARG A 112 -11.33 24.29 6.96
C ARG A 112 -11.26 23.45 8.22
N VAL A 113 -10.05 23.15 8.69
CA VAL A 113 -9.84 22.39 9.93
C VAL A 113 -10.23 23.24 11.14
N SER A 114 -9.85 24.53 11.17
CA SER A 114 -10.19 25.45 12.27
C SER A 114 -11.70 25.60 12.46
N ASN A 115 -12.46 25.83 11.38
CA ASN A 115 -13.92 25.93 11.42
C ASN A 115 -14.58 24.64 11.94
N ALA A 116 -14.01 23.48 11.62
CA ALA A 116 -14.53 22.18 12.01
C ALA A 116 -13.92 21.64 13.32
N ARG A 117 -13.07 22.41 14.03
CA ARG A 117 -12.29 21.90 15.17
C ARG A 117 -13.13 21.29 16.28
N HIS A 118 -14.34 21.82 16.51
CA HIS A 118 -15.29 21.30 17.49
C HIS A 118 -15.89 19.93 17.13
N LEU A 119 -15.74 19.47 15.89
CA LEU A 119 -16.18 18.17 15.39
C LEU A 119 -15.03 17.14 15.29
N ILE A 120 -13.79 17.56 15.56
CA ILE A 120 -12.59 16.72 15.39
C ILE A 120 -12.23 16.07 16.74
N ASP A 121 -12.07 14.75 16.73
CA ASP A 121 -11.64 13.98 17.88
C ASP A 121 -10.22 14.37 18.33
N PRO A 122 -9.86 14.18 19.62
CA PRO A 122 -8.51 14.48 20.12
C PRO A 122 -7.38 13.71 19.43
N CYS A 123 -7.67 12.56 18.81
CA CYS A 123 -6.75 11.86 17.93
C CYS A 123 -7.53 11.32 16.73
N PHE A 124 -7.08 11.67 15.53
CA PHE A 124 -7.80 11.42 14.29
C PHE A 124 -6.82 11.13 13.15
N LEU A 125 -7.34 10.50 12.10
CA LEU A 125 -6.61 10.34 10.83
C LEU A 125 -7.02 11.47 9.88
N LEU A 126 -6.08 12.30 9.45
CA LEU A 126 -6.30 13.30 8.41
C LEU A 126 -5.93 12.74 7.04
N LEU A 127 -6.80 12.95 6.05
CA LEU A 127 -6.56 12.60 4.66
C LEU A 127 -6.82 13.78 3.71
N TYR A 128 -6.09 13.82 2.60
CA TYR A 128 -6.55 14.55 1.42
C TYR A 128 -7.32 13.62 0.49
N CYS A 129 -8.34 14.16 -0.16
CA CYS A 129 -9.26 13.38 -0.99
C CYS A 129 -8.69 12.92 -2.34
N ASP A 130 -7.40 13.15 -2.67
CA ASP A 130 -6.86 12.90 -4.00
C ASP A 130 -5.79 11.81 -4.09
N ASN A 131 -5.40 11.20 -2.97
CA ASN A 131 -4.48 10.07 -2.95
C ASN A 131 -5.16 8.84 -2.33
N TYR A 132 -4.83 7.67 -2.88
CA TYR A 132 -5.17 6.37 -2.33
C TYR A 132 -3.90 5.58 -2.13
N TRP A 133 -3.69 5.10 -0.91
CA TRP A 133 -2.60 4.21 -0.56
C TRP A 133 -3.22 3.02 0.20
N PRO A 134 -2.86 1.76 -0.09
CA PRO A 134 -3.44 0.60 0.62
C PRO A 134 -2.95 0.55 2.06
N MET A 135 -3.60 1.37 2.88
CA MET A 135 -3.27 1.65 4.27
C MET A 135 -3.45 0.40 5.13
N ARG A 136 -2.52 0.19 6.06
CA ARG A 136 -2.61 -0.81 7.14
C ARG A 136 -2.62 -0.08 8.48
N MET A 137 -3.80 0.30 8.96
CA MET A 137 -3.96 1.20 10.11
C MET A 137 -3.31 0.67 11.38
N GLU A 138 -3.27 -0.66 11.54
CA GLU A 138 -2.57 -1.32 12.65
C GLU A 138 -1.07 -0.97 12.69
N ARG A 139 -0.37 -1.01 11.54
CA ARG A 139 1.06 -0.67 11.47
C ARG A 139 1.30 0.82 11.70
N LEU A 140 0.44 1.68 11.15
CA LEU A 140 0.51 3.11 11.41
C LEU A 140 0.34 3.39 12.90
N TRP A 141 -0.63 2.75 13.56
CA TRP A 141 -0.86 2.97 14.98
C TRP A 141 0.31 2.48 15.85
N GLN A 142 0.89 1.32 15.56
CA GLN A 142 2.07 0.83 16.25
C GLN A 142 3.26 1.79 16.11
N ARG A 143 3.54 2.27 14.89
CA ARG A 143 4.61 3.25 14.65
C ARG A 143 4.34 4.60 15.33
N PHE A 144 3.08 5.04 15.35
CA PHE A 144 2.66 6.27 16.03
C PHE A 144 2.88 6.16 17.55
N CYS A 145 2.46 5.05 18.15
CA CYS A 145 2.70 4.77 19.57
C CYS A 145 4.20 4.76 19.90
N ALA A 146 5.01 4.16 19.04
CA ALA A 146 6.47 4.14 19.21
C ALA A 146 7.11 5.52 19.02
N ALA A 147 6.52 6.39 18.19
CA ALA A 147 7.01 7.75 17.96
C ALA A 147 6.82 8.65 19.18
N GLY A 148 5.65 8.57 19.83
CA GLY A 148 5.29 9.45 20.94
C GLY A 148 5.19 10.94 20.55
N LYS A 149 4.85 11.24 19.29
CA LYS A 149 4.82 12.61 18.73
C LYS A 149 3.41 13.09 18.43
N PRO A 150 3.13 14.41 18.51
CA PRO A 150 1.80 14.98 18.24
C PRO A 150 1.33 14.82 16.79
N GLY A 151 2.23 14.56 15.85
CA GLY A 151 1.88 14.22 14.49
C GLY A 151 2.79 13.17 13.88
N MET A 152 2.21 12.36 12.99
CA MET A 152 2.93 11.46 12.10
C MET A 152 2.32 11.50 10.71
N ILE A 153 3.15 11.77 9.69
CA ILE A 153 2.74 11.74 8.27
C ILE A 153 3.19 10.44 7.61
N THR A 154 2.45 10.01 6.60
CA THR A 154 2.84 8.87 5.76
C THR A 154 3.72 9.36 4.62
N VAL A 155 4.89 8.73 4.48
CA VAL A 155 5.91 9.08 3.51
C VAL A 155 6.12 7.92 2.55
N TYR A 156 5.83 8.13 1.27
CA TYR A 156 6.29 7.21 0.24
C TYR A 156 7.80 7.39 0.05
N SER A 157 8.57 6.31 0.19
CA SER A 157 10.05 6.33 0.17
C SER A 157 10.60 6.93 -1.11
N ASN A 158 9.87 6.77 -2.21
CA ASN A 158 10.16 7.37 -3.51
C ASN A 158 11.54 6.98 -4.06
N LYS A 159 12.05 5.81 -3.66
CA LYS A 159 13.30 5.21 -4.17
C LYS A 159 13.26 4.97 -5.69
N ASP A 160 12.06 4.80 -6.27
CA ASP A 160 11.84 4.63 -7.71
C ASP A 160 11.72 5.96 -8.48
N GLY A 161 11.83 7.11 -7.80
CA GLY A 161 11.72 8.43 -8.45
C GLY A 161 10.32 8.74 -9.00
N TYR A 162 9.27 8.07 -8.50
CA TYR A 162 7.89 8.22 -8.98
C TYR A 162 7.33 9.65 -8.88
N SER A 163 7.84 10.45 -7.94
CA SER A 163 7.44 11.85 -7.75
C SER A 163 8.61 12.68 -7.22
N ARG A 164 8.47 14.00 -7.19
CA ARG A 164 9.47 14.86 -6.52
C ARG A 164 9.33 14.73 -5.01
N GLY A 165 10.43 14.53 -4.29
CA GLY A 165 10.42 14.48 -2.82
C GLY A 165 9.90 15.78 -2.19
N SER A 166 9.33 15.67 -1.00
CA SER A 166 8.83 16.78 -0.17
C SER A 166 9.28 16.69 1.28
N VAL A 167 10.01 15.64 1.68
CA VAL A 167 10.51 15.48 3.05
C VAL A 167 11.97 15.01 3.10
N ILE A 168 12.62 15.31 4.23
CA ILE A 168 13.85 14.66 4.71
C ILE A 168 13.53 14.01 6.06
N LEU A 169 13.99 12.76 6.21
CA LEU A 169 13.85 11.97 7.44
C LEU A 169 15.22 11.77 8.08
N ASP A 170 15.27 11.68 9.41
CA ASP A 170 16.45 11.18 10.13
C ASP A 170 16.46 9.64 10.22
N ALA A 171 17.44 9.08 10.93
CA ALA A 171 17.61 7.62 11.06
C ALA A 171 16.49 6.93 11.86
N ASP A 172 15.71 7.68 12.63
CA ASP A 172 14.57 7.19 13.42
C ASP A 172 13.23 7.48 12.72
N ASP A 173 13.27 7.77 11.41
CA ASP A 173 12.13 8.18 10.59
C ASP A 173 11.40 9.42 11.11
N ASN A 174 12.08 10.36 11.76
CA ASN A 174 11.49 11.64 12.11
C ASN A 174 11.65 12.64 10.97
N VAL A 175 10.63 13.46 10.74
CA VAL A 175 10.66 14.48 9.70
C VAL A 175 11.47 15.66 10.21
N THR A 176 12.62 15.91 9.57
CA THR A 176 13.50 17.04 9.89
C THR A 176 13.25 18.22 8.95
N VAL A 177 12.82 17.95 7.73
CA VAL A 177 12.40 18.96 6.75
C VAL A 177 11.11 18.50 6.09
N PHE A 178 10.14 19.40 6.06
CA PHE A 178 8.96 19.31 5.21
C PHE A 178 8.95 20.53 4.28
N ASP A 179 9.06 20.30 2.98
CA ASP A 179 9.02 21.33 1.95
C ASP A 179 7.96 20.99 0.90
N ARG A 180 6.83 21.66 1.01
CA ARG A 180 5.72 21.54 0.07
C ARG A 180 6.07 22.04 -1.34
N LEU A 181 6.91 23.07 -1.44
CA LEU A 181 7.32 23.66 -2.73
C LEU A 181 8.37 22.79 -3.44
N ARG A 182 8.97 21.83 -2.72
CA ARG A 182 9.93 20.85 -3.24
C ARG A 182 11.17 21.52 -3.84
N THR A 183 11.68 22.52 -3.12
CA THR A 183 12.80 23.38 -3.54
C THR A 183 14.08 23.11 -2.77
N THR A 184 13.96 22.55 -1.56
CA THR A 184 15.10 22.23 -0.70
C THR A 184 15.93 21.11 -1.35
N PRO A 185 17.27 21.27 -1.45
CA PRO A 185 18.13 20.20 -1.94
C PRO A 185 18.10 18.97 -1.03
N GLY A 186 18.13 17.77 -1.62
CA GLY A 186 18.23 16.52 -0.87
C GLY A 186 16.92 15.94 -0.34
N LEU A 187 15.76 16.46 -0.76
CA LEU A 187 14.45 15.84 -0.49
C LEU A 187 14.39 14.43 -1.11
N GLN A 188 13.91 13.44 -0.36
CA GLN A 188 13.88 12.03 -0.79
C GLN A 188 12.45 11.51 -0.87
N GLY A 189 11.77 11.45 0.28
CA GLY A 189 10.42 10.91 0.40
C GLY A 189 9.32 11.88 -0.01
N VAL A 190 8.13 11.35 -0.26
CA VAL A 190 6.93 12.12 -0.67
C VAL A 190 5.87 11.98 0.41
N GLU A 191 5.37 13.09 0.93
CA GLU A 191 4.18 13.09 1.78
C GLU A 191 2.96 12.72 0.92
N ILE A 192 2.19 11.72 1.36
CA ILE A 192 1.08 11.15 0.57
C ILE A 192 -0.30 11.35 1.20
N SER A 193 -0.39 12.28 2.14
CA SER A 193 -1.65 12.82 2.66
C SER A 193 -2.47 11.84 3.49
N TYR A 194 -1.79 11.02 4.30
CA TYR A 194 -2.35 10.22 5.39
C TYR A 194 -1.56 10.58 6.64
N ALA A 195 -2.20 11.17 7.65
CA ALA A 195 -1.52 11.61 8.86
C ALA A 195 -2.33 11.30 10.12
N ILE A 196 -1.68 10.71 11.13
CA ILE A 196 -2.27 10.63 12.47
C ILE A 196 -1.85 11.89 13.23
N LEU A 197 -2.83 12.64 13.71
CA LEU A 197 -2.62 13.88 14.44
C LEU A 197 -3.37 13.84 15.76
N THR A 198 -2.85 14.57 16.74
CA THR A 198 -3.55 14.83 18.00
C THR A 198 -4.02 16.28 18.10
N ASP A 199 -4.86 16.55 19.09
CA ASP A 199 -5.28 17.90 19.46
C ASP A 199 -4.10 18.83 19.75
N LEU A 200 -2.99 18.34 20.30
CA LEU A 200 -1.72 19.06 20.50
C LEU A 200 -1.13 19.59 19.19
N ALA A 201 -1.22 18.83 18.10
CA ALA A 201 -0.78 19.33 16.79
C ALA A 201 -1.64 20.51 16.34
N LEU A 202 -2.96 20.42 16.57
CA LEU A 202 -3.91 21.45 16.20
C LEU A 202 -3.85 22.72 17.07
N GLU A 203 -3.13 22.71 18.20
CA GLU A 203 -2.82 23.92 18.98
C GLU A 203 -1.91 24.89 18.20
N LEU A 204 -1.26 24.43 17.13
CA LEU A 204 -0.41 25.25 16.25
C LEU A 204 -1.16 25.95 15.12
N LEU A 205 -2.46 25.67 14.94
CA LEU A 205 -3.25 26.32 13.90
C LEU A 205 -3.27 27.83 14.12
N PRO A 206 -2.86 28.65 13.13
CA PRO A 206 -2.94 30.09 13.23
C PRO A 206 -4.39 30.57 13.03
N ASP A 207 -4.66 31.81 13.46
CA ASP A 207 -5.93 32.50 13.16
C ASP A 207 -6.06 32.88 11.67
N GLU A 208 -4.93 33.04 10.99
CA GLU A 208 -4.85 33.42 9.58
C GLU A 208 -5.02 32.21 8.63
N ASP A 209 -5.68 32.44 7.49
CA ASP A 209 -5.93 31.38 6.51
C ASP A 209 -4.65 31.04 5.73
N THR A 210 -4.13 29.85 6.00
CA THR A 210 -2.88 29.32 5.43
C THR A 210 -3.06 27.88 4.93
N LEU A 211 -2.01 27.32 4.30
CA LEU A 211 -2.00 25.90 3.98
C LEU A 211 -1.77 25.06 5.25
N PHE A 212 -2.43 23.92 5.34
CA PHE A 212 -2.48 23.13 6.57
C PHE A 212 -1.09 22.59 6.93
N GLU A 213 -0.34 22.16 5.93
CA GLU A 213 1.00 21.62 6.14
C GLU A 213 2.00 22.70 6.54
N GLU A 214 1.85 23.93 6.05
CA GLU A 214 2.66 25.08 6.49
C GLU A 214 2.33 25.47 7.93
N ALA A 215 1.05 25.39 8.31
CA ALA A 215 0.61 25.67 9.67
C ALA A 215 1.01 24.58 10.69
N ILE A 216 1.08 23.31 10.26
CA ILE A 216 1.21 22.17 11.19
C ILE A 216 2.48 21.37 10.95
N TYR A 217 2.70 20.87 9.73
CA TYR A 217 3.82 19.96 9.46
C TYR A 217 5.16 20.67 9.54
N THR A 218 5.27 21.86 8.96
CA THR A 218 6.52 22.62 8.98
C THR A 218 6.96 22.96 10.42
N PRO A 219 6.12 23.56 11.30
CA PRO A 219 6.52 23.83 12.67
C PRO A 219 6.81 22.56 13.49
N LEU A 220 6.01 21.50 13.33
CA LEU A 220 6.27 20.23 14.02
C LEU A 220 7.60 19.60 13.57
N ALA A 221 7.92 19.64 12.28
CA ALA A 221 9.20 19.13 11.77
C ALA A 221 10.38 19.92 12.34
N THR A 222 10.34 21.26 12.31
CA THR A 222 11.39 22.12 12.87
C THR A 222 11.57 21.92 14.37
N GLN A 223 10.50 21.57 15.10
CA GLN A 223 10.55 21.27 16.52
C GLN A 223 10.92 19.80 16.82
N HIS A 224 11.22 18.98 15.81
CA HIS A 224 11.42 17.52 15.94
C HIS A 224 10.22 16.78 16.55
N ARG A 225 9.00 17.32 16.39
CA ARG A 225 7.72 16.81 16.88
C ARG A 225 6.85 16.18 15.77
N LEU A 226 7.41 15.96 14.58
CA LEU A 226 6.76 15.25 13.47
C LEU A 226 7.48 13.93 13.18
N ALA A 227 6.74 12.83 13.21
CA ALA A 227 7.23 11.52 12.79
C ALA A 227 6.85 11.20 11.34
N GLY A 228 7.58 10.29 10.72
CA GLY A 228 7.28 9.69 9.43
C GLY A 228 6.92 8.21 9.58
N PHE A 229 5.92 7.77 8.83
CA PHE A 229 5.70 6.35 8.52
C PHE A 229 6.16 6.11 7.08
N VAL A 230 7.28 5.41 6.90
CA VAL A 230 7.83 5.15 5.55
C VAL A 230 7.16 3.94 4.92
N SER A 231 6.61 4.12 3.72
CA SER A 231 6.09 3.03 2.89
C SER A 231 6.79 3.00 1.53
N GLU A 232 7.10 1.80 1.03
CA GLU A 232 7.53 1.61 -0.36
C GLU A 232 6.39 1.12 -1.27
N HIS A 233 5.19 0.91 -0.73
CA HIS A 233 4.03 0.62 -1.55
C HIS A 233 3.59 1.88 -2.28
N ARG A 234 3.54 1.84 -3.61
CA ARG A 234 3.12 2.99 -4.42
C ARG A 234 1.72 3.44 -4.05
N TYR A 235 1.54 4.76 -3.97
CA TYR A 235 0.23 5.40 -3.85
C TYR A 235 -0.30 5.81 -5.23
N TYR A 236 -1.62 5.87 -5.34
CA TYR A 236 -2.37 6.20 -6.55
C TYR A 236 -3.13 7.50 -6.34
N SER A 237 -3.47 8.21 -7.41
CA SER A 237 -3.94 9.59 -7.25
C SER A 237 -4.87 10.04 -8.36
N VAL A 238 -5.90 10.79 -7.97
CA VAL A 238 -6.74 11.61 -8.86
C VAL A 238 -6.34 13.09 -8.80
N GLY A 239 -5.06 13.35 -8.51
CA GLY A 239 -4.50 14.70 -8.45
C GLY A 239 -4.32 15.38 -9.82
N SER A 240 -4.20 14.61 -10.90
CA SER A 240 -4.14 15.05 -12.29
C SER A 240 -4.66 13.96 -13.24
N ILE A 241 -5.11 14.36 -14.44
CA ILE A 241 -5.68 13.45 -15.45
C ILE A 241 -4.69 12.35 -15.82
N GLU A 242 -3.40 12.68 -15.90
CA GLU A 242 -2.32 11.75 -16.24
C GLU A 242 -2.18 10.58 -15.25
N ARG A 243 -2.60 10.77 -13.99
CA ARG A 243 -2.50 9.73 -12.94
C ARG A 243 -3.74 8.83 -12.89
N LEU A 244 -4.82 9.19 -13.58
CA LEU A 244 -6.07 8.45 -13.57
C LEU A 244 -5.93 7.02 -14.11
N PRO A 245 -5.25 6.75 -15.25
CA PRO A 245 -5.14 5.40 -15.78
C PRO A 245 -4.44 4.42 -14.83
N ALA A 246 -3.38 4.85 -14.14
CA ALA A 246 -2.70 4.03 -13.15
C ALA A 246 -3.60 3.73 -11.94
N THR A 247 -4.36 4.74 -11.50
CA THR A 247 -5.33 4.58 -10.42
C THR A 247 -6.44 3.59 -10.82
N GLU A 248 -6.96 3.66 -12.04
CA GLU A 248 -7.96 2.71 -12.54
C GLU A 248 -7.42 1.28 -12.63
N ARG A 249 -6.18 1.08 -13.09
CA ARG A 249 -5.55 -0.24 -13.12
C ARG A 249 -5.40 -0.82 -11.71
N PHE A 250 -4.91 -0.02 -10.77
CA PHE A 250 -4.79 -0.43 -9.38
C PHE A 250 -6.16 -0.79 -8.76
N MET A 251 -7.18 0.05 -8.97
CA MET A 251 -8.53 -0.20 -8.44
C MET A 251 -9.24 -1.38 -9.08
N ARG A 252 -8.82 -1.82 -10.28
CA ARG A 252 -9.34 -3.03 -10.93
C ARG A 252 -8.98 -4.29 -10.15
N ARG A 253 -7.89 -4.26 -9.36
CA ARG A 253 -7.41 -5.36 -8.51
C ARG A 253 -7.35 -6.68 -9.28
N GLU A 254 -6.63 -6.68 -10.38
CA GLU A 254 -6.47 -7.89 -11.19
C GLU A 254 -5.90 -9.03 -10.37
N LYS A 255 -6.56 -10.20 -10.44
CA LYS A 255 -6.17 -11.39 -9.71
C LYS A 255 -4.72 -11.73 -10.02
N THR A 256 -3.87 -11.67 -9.01
CA THR A 256 -2.44 -11.96 -9.15
C THR A 256 -2.01 -12.83 -7.98
N MET A 257 -1.22 -13.86 -8.28
CA MET A 257 -0.54 -14.68 -7.28
C MET A 257 0.98 -14.56 -7.51
N LEU A 258 1.68 -14.25 -6.42
CA LEU A 258 3.14 -14.29 -6.39
C LEU A 258 3.55 -15.67 -5.90
N VAL A 259 4.58 -16.26 -6.50
CA VAL A 259 5.00 -17.63 -6.19
C VAL A 259 6.53 -17.70 -6.13
N ASP A 260 7.11 -18.34 -5.12
CA ASP A 260 8.53 -18.69 -5.16
C ASP A 260 8.77 -19.83 -6.16
N ARG A 261 10.02 -20.05 -6.55
CA ARG A 261 10.40 -21.13 -7.47
C ARG A 261 10.85 -22.39 -6.72
N ASP A 262 11.86 -22.26 -5.86
CA ASP A 262 12.65 -23.37 -5.34
C ASP A 262 12.06 -23.95 -4.04
N GLY A 263 11.31 -25.04 -4.17
CA GLY A 263 10.53 -25.67 -3.11
C GLY A 263 9.02 -25.50 -3.28
N VAL A 264 8.61 -24.65 -4.22
CA VAL A 264 7.20 -24.42 -4.57
C VAL A 264 6.86 -24.98 -5.96
N LEU A 265 7.65 -24.59 -6.98
CA LEU A 265 7.48 -25.06 -8.36
C LEU A 265 8.41 -26.24 -8.66
N ASN A 266 9.71 -26.09 -8.35
CA ASN A 266 10.67 -27.18 -8.45
C ASN A 266 11.06 -27.71 -7.06
N CYS A 267 11.46 -28.97 -6.99
CA CYS A 267 12.04 -29.55 -5.80
C CYS A 267 13.25 -28.73 -5.35
N ARG A 268 13.30 -28.42 -4.05
CA ARG A 268 14.38 -27.61 -3.48
C ARG A 268 15.69 -28.40 -3.50
N PRO A 269 16.80 -27.81 -4.00
CA PRO A 269 18.10 -28.47 -3.91
C PRO A 269 18.59 -28.51 -2.46
N PRO A 270 19.56 -29.40 -2.12
CA PRO A 270 20.17 -29.42 -0.79
C PRO A 270 20.71 -28.04 -0.37
N ARG A 271 20.86 -27.82 0.93
CA ARG A 271 21.29 -26.53 1.48
C ARG A 271 22.60 -26.06 0.83
N ALA A 272 22.62 -24.80 0.41
CA ALA A 272 23.74 -24.15 -0.28
C ALA A 272 24.06 -24.68 -1.70
N GLN A 273 23.18 -25.48 -2.28
CA GLN A 273 23.20 -25.84 -3.70
C GLN A 273 22.12 -25.07 -4.47
N TYR A 274 22.23 -25.08 -5.80
CA TYR A 274 21.32 -24.39 -6.71
C TYR A 274 20.96 -25.33 -7.85
N VAL A 275 19.74 -25.21 -8.38
CA VAL A 275 19.36 -25.87 -9.64
C VAL A 275 19.97 -25.03 -10.77
N CYS A 276 21.09 -25.48 -11.31
CA CYS A 276 21.87 -24.76 -12.33
C CYS A 276 21.62 -25.25 -13.76
N SER A 277 20.96 -26.39 -13.93
CA SER A 277 20.66 -26.96 -15.25
C SER A 277 19.30 -27.65 -15.24
N TRP A 278 18.76 -27.88 -16.45
CA TRP A 278 17.49 -28.57 -16.57
C TRP A 278 17.51 -30.02 -16.09
N ASP A 279 18.64 -30.71 -16.19
CA ASP A 279 18.75 -32.10 -15.72
C ASP A 279 18.61 -32.23 -14.20
N GLN A 280 18.80 -31.12 -13.48
CA GLN A 280 18.57 -31.01 -12.04
C GLN A 280 17.15 -30.53 -11.71
N TRP A 281 16.37 -30.11 -12.72
CA TRP A 281 15.01 -29.63 -12.52
C TRP A 281 14.05 -30.80 -12.33
N GLU A 282 13.37 -30.81 -11.18
CA GLU A 282 12.28 -31.72 -10.91
C GLU A 282 11.07 -30.90 -10.46
N TRP A 283 9.93 -31.05 -11.12
CA TRP A 283 8.70 -30.37 -10.73
C TRP A 283 8.16 -30.94 -9.41
N VAL A 284 7.74 -30.06 -8.50
CA VAL A 284 6.95 -30.47 -7.34
C VAL A 284 5.63 -31.09 -7.84
N PRO A 285 5.21 -32.25 -7.30
CA PRO A 285 3.95 -32.87 -7.69
C PRO A 285 2.76 -31.90 -7.61
N GLY A 286 2.01 -31.80 -8.72
CA GLY A 286 0.83 -30.92 -8.80
C GLY A 286 1.13 -29.45 -9.10
N ALA A 287 2.38 -28.98 -9.10
CA ALA A 287 2.72 -27.58 -9.36
C ALA A 287 2.22 -27.10 -10.74
N LYS A 288 2.51 -27.84 -11.81
CA LYS A 288 2.03 -27.54 -13.17
C LYS A 288 0.49 -27.47 -13.25
N GLN A 289 -0.19 -28.38 -12.57
CA GLN A 289 -1.66 -28.38 -12.50
C GLN A 289 -2.18 -27.15 -11.75
N ALA A 290 -1.51 -26.75 -10.66
CA ALA A 290 -1.89 -25.57 -9.90
C ALA A 290 -1.76 -24.29 -10.74
N LEU A 291 -0.68 -24.16 -11.52
CA LEU A 291 -0.48 -23.05 -12.45
C LEU A 291 -1.61 -22.98 -13.48
N ALA A 292 -1.94 -24.11 -14.12
CA ALA A 292 -3.04 -24.19 -15.09
C ALA A 292 -4.39 -23.76 -14.49
N LEU A 293 -4.74 -24.28 -13.30
CA LEU A 293 -5.97 -23.91 -12.60
C LEU A 293 -6.03 -22.43 -12.22
N LEU A 294 -4.90 -21.85 -11.81
CA LEU A 294 -4.81 -20.42 -11.51
C LEU A 294 -5.08 -19.58 -12.77
N ASN A 295 -4.45 -19.91 -13.90
CA ASN A 295 -4.67 -19.18 -15.15
C ASN A 295 -6.10 -19.36 -15.69
N GLU A 296 -6.67 -20.57 -15.60
CA GLU A 296 -8.09 -20.84 -15.94
C GLU A 296 -9.04 -19.96 -15.11
N ALA A 297 -8.72 -19.75 -13.82
CA ALA A 297 -9.47 -18.87 -12.93
C ALA A 297 -9.17 -17.36 -13.13
N GLY A 298 -8.33 -17.01 -14.11
CA GLY A 298 -7.96 -15.65 -14.49
C GLY A 298 -6.86 -15.01 -13.64
N TYR A 299 -6.08 -15.79 -12.90
CA TYR A 299 -4.92 -15.27 -12.16
C TYR A 299 -3.73 -15.02 -13.10
N ARG A 300 -3.12 -13.85 -12.92
CA ARG A 300 -1.73 -13.59 -13.27
C ARG A 300 -0.82 -14.34 -12.30
N ILE A 301 0.24 -14.96 -12.82
CA ILE A 301 1.23 -15.67 -12.00
C ILE A 301 2.57 -14.97 -12.18
N VAL A 302 3.16 -14.50 -11.09
CA VAL A 302 4.45 -13.83 -11.08
C VAL A 302 5.39 -14.59 -10.16
N ILE A 303 6.59 -14.93 -10.64
CA ILE A 303 7.59 -15.63 -9.85
C ILE A 303 8.49 -14.63 -9.14
N ILE A 304 8.79 -14.89 -7.86
CA ILE A 304 9.68 -14.08 -7.03
C ILE A 304 10.74 -15.00 -6.42
N SER A 305 12.00 -14.94 -6.87
CA SER A 305 12.98 -15.97 -6.51
C SER A 305 14.41 -15.48 -6.21
N ASN A 306 15.08 -16.09 -5.22
CA ASN A 306 16.48 -15.81 -4.91
C ASN A 306 17.40 -16.72 -5.74
N GLN A 307 18.16 -16.17 -6.69
CA GLN A 307 19.02 -16.91 -7.62
C GLN A 307 20.52 -16.60 -7.41
N ALA A 308 20.99 -16.83 -6.18
CA ALA A 308 22.37 -16.52 -5.76
C ALA A 308 23.45 -17.38 -6.45
N GLY A 309 23.05 -18.41 -7.20
CA GLY A 309 23.96 -19.23 -8.00
C GLY A 309 24.77 -18.40 -9.00
N ILE A 310 24.22 -17.27 -9.48
CA ILE A 310 24.92 -16.33 -10.36
C ILE A 310 26.08 -15.65 -9.63
N ALA A 311 25.84 -14.97 -8.51
CA ALA A 311 26.91 -14.32 -7.73
C ALA A 311 27.95 -15.32 -7.19
N ARG A 312 27.56 -16.60 -7.03
CA ARG A 312 28.45 -17.69 -6.60
C ARG A 312 29.25 -18.33 -7.73
N GLY A 313 29.03 -17.92 -8.99
CA GLY A 313 29.68 -18.51 -10.17
C GLY A 313 29.24 -19.95 -10.48
N ALA A 314 28.12 -20.40 -9.91
CA ALA A 314 27.57 -21.74 -10.12
C ALA A 314 26.77 -21.86 -11.43
N MET A 315 26.30 -20.74 -11.97
CA MET A 315 25.64 -20.61 -13.27
C MET A 315 25.81 -19.19 -13.82
N THR A 316 25.68 -18.99 -15.12
CA THR A 316 25.59 -17.66 -15.73
C THR A 316 24.14 -17.16 -15.75
N ALA A 317 23.95 -15.86 -16.01
CA ALA A 317 22.61 -15.30 -16.24
C ALA A 317 21.91 -15.95 -17.47
N ALA A 318 22.68 -16.34 -18.49
CA ALA A 318 22.15 -17.02 -19.67
C ALA A 318 21.68 -18.45 -19.34
N ASP A 319 22.39 -19.16 -18.46
CA ASP A 319 21.97 -20.49 -18.00
C ASP A 319 20.66 -20.42 -17.21
N LEU A 320 20.52 -19.42 -16.33
CA LEU A 320 19.28 -19.18 -15.59
C LEU A 320 18.11 -18.87 -16.53
N GLU A 321 18.34 -18.01 -17.52
CA GLU A 321 17.33 -17.64 -18.52
C GLU A 321 16.89 -18.87 -19.34
N ALA A 322 17.83 -19.71 -19.79
CA ALA A 322 17.50 -20.94 -20.51
C ALA A 322 16.65 -21.91 -19.65
N LEU A 323 16.94 -21.98 -18.35
CA LEU A 323 16.15 -22.77 -17.40
C LEU A 323 14.75 -22.16 -17.22
N HIS A 324 14.62 -20.84 -17.10
CA HIS A 324 13.34 -20.15 -17.00
C HIS A 324 12.48 -20.36 -18.26
N GLN A 325 13.07 -20.27 -19.45
CA GLN A 325 12.36 -20.51 -20.71
C GLN A 325 11.79 -21.92 -20.79
N ARG A 326 12.57 -22.93 -20.39
CA ARG A 326 12.11 -24.32 -20.40
C ARG A 326 11.06 -24.60 -19.32
N MET A 327 11.17 -23.98 -18.14
CA MET A 327 10.14 -24.01 -17.11
C MET A 327 8.83 -23.43 -17.63
N CYS A 328 8.87 -22.26 -18.26
CA CYS A 328 7.70 -21.62 -18.87
C CYS A 328 7.07 -22.52 -19.93
N ALA A 329 7.88 -23.07 -20.85
CA ALA A 329 7.38 -23.96 -21.91
C ALA A 329 6.68 -25.21 -21.36
N GLU A 330 7.25 -25.86 -20.34
CA GLU A 330 6.61 -27.04 -19.72
C GLU A 330 5.33 -26.70 -18.97
N SER A 331 5.26 -25.53 -18.35
CA SER A 331 4.05 -25.04 -17.69
C SER A 331 2.96 -24.69 -18.72
N GLU A 332 3.32 -23.99 -19.80
CA GLU A 332 2.39 -23.60 -20.87
C GLU A 332 1.81 -24.81 -21.60
N ALA A 333 2.59 -25.89 -21.76
CA ALA A 333 2.13 -27.13 -22.37
C ALA A 333 0.93 -27.78 -21.65
N VAL A 334 0.68 -27.42 -20.38
CA VAL A 334 -0.51 -27.86 -19.62
C VAL A 334 -1.50 -26.72 -19.34
N GLY A 335 -1.31 -25.55 -19.94
CA GLY A 335 -2.16 -24.37 -19.77
C GLY A 335 -1.74 -23.42 -18.64
N GLY A 336 -0.61 -23.64 -17.98
CA GLY A 336 -0.06 -22.76 -16.97
C GLY A 336 0.85 -21.68 -17.57
N LYS A 337 0.37 -20.45 -17.72
CA LYS A 337 1.17 -19.31 -18.16
C LYS A 337 1.76 -18.52 -16.99
N ILE A 338 3.09 -18.49 -16.92
CA ILE A 338 3.84 -17.60 -16.04
C ILE A 338 3.95 -16.24 -16.73
N THR A 339 3.57 -15.17 -16.03
CA THR A 339 3.49 -13.82 -16.61
C THR A 339 4.82 -13.08 -16.55
N GLU A 340 5.53 -13.18 -15.42
CA GLU A 340 6.81 -12.51 -15.22
C GLU A 340 7.62 -13.23 -14.14
N ILE A 341 8.95 -13.11 -14.20
CA ILE A 341 9.89 -13.71 -13.26
C ILE A 341 10.85 -12.64 -12.72
N TYR A 342 10.62 -12.21 -11.48
CA TYR A 342 11.59 -11.40 -10.75
C TYR A 342 12.55 -12.32 -10.00
N HIS A 343 13.84 -12.14 -10.25
CA HIS A 343 14.87 -12.90 -9.56
C HIS A 343 16.00 -12.01 -9.02
N CYS A 344 16.55 -12.41 -7.87
CA CYS A 344 17.71 -11.76 -7.28
C CYS A 344 19.00 -12.56 -7.60
N PRO A 345 19.92 -12.06 -8.42
CA PRO A 345 21.17 -12.76 -8.74
C PRO A 345 22.24 -12.64 -7.64
N HIS A 346 22.03 -11.74 -6.67
CA HIS A 346 23.03 -11.30 -5.69
C HIS A 346 23.32 -12.31 -4.56
N GLY A 347 24.54 -12.22 -4.04
CA GLY A 347 25.01 -12.86 -2.82
C GLY A 347 24.44 -12.21 -1.54
N TRP A 348 24.91 -12.67 -0.39
CA TRP A 348 24.44 -12.17 0.92
C TRP A 348 25.02 -10.79 1.25
N ASP A 349 26.27 -10.54 0.86
CA ASP A 349 27.03 -9.34 1.25
C ASP A 349 26.96 -8.22 0.21
N ASP A 350 26.20 -8.41 -0.88
CA ASP A 350 26.10 -7.46 -2.00
C ASP A 350 25.25 -6.22 -1.67
N GLY A 351 24.63 -6.16 -0.49
CA GLY A 351 23.86 -5.00 -0.03
C GLY A 351 22.58 -4.70 -0.82
N CYS A 352 22.16 -5.58 -1.74
CA CYS A 352 21.00 -5.34 -2.61
C CYS A 352 19.67 -5.26 -1.84
N ASP A 353 18.67 -4.60 -2.43
CA ASP A 353 17.31 -4.49 -1.85
C ASP A 353 16.34 -5.58 -2.35
N CYS A 354 16.69 -6.30 -3.41
CA CYS A 354 15.80 -7.29 -4.03
C CYS A 354 15.81 -8.66 -3.34
N ARG A 355 16.92 -9.07 -2.70
CA ARG A 355 17.07 -10.40 -2.10
C ARG A 355 16.12 -10.61 -0.92
N LYS A 356 15.25 -11.62 -1.00
CA LYS A 356 14.43 -12.06 0.15
C LYS A 356 15.37 -12.47 1.31
N PRO A 357 15.17 -11.99 2.55
CA PRO A 357 13.89 -11.52 3.11
C PRO A 357 13.54 -10.06 2.88
N LYS A 358 14.36 -9.28 2.16
CA LYS A 358 13.95 -7.92 1.77
C LYS A 358 12.80 -7.98 0.75
N PRO A 359 11.84 -7.05 0.80
CA PRO A 359 10.65 -7.05 -0.06
C PRO A 359 10.87 -6.47 -1.47
N GLY A 360 12.11 -6.14 -1.87
CA GLY A 360 12.35 -5.34 -3.08
C GLY A 360 11.75 -5.91 -4.36
N MET A 361 11.79 -7.23 -4.58
CA MET A 361 11.15 -7.86 -5.75
C MET A 361 9.62 -7.80 -5.69
N LEU A 362 9.02 -7.86 -4.49
CA LEU A 362 7.56 -7.69 -4.34
C LEU A 362 7.14 -6.27 -4.73
N TYR A 363 7.92 -5.27 -4.34
CA TYR A 363 7.66 -3.89 -4.75
C TYR A 363 7.93 -3.65 -6.25
N GLN A 364 8.87 -4.38 -6.87
CA GLN A 364 9.04 -4.34 -8.33
C GLN A 364 7.78 -4.86 -9.04
N ALA A 365 7.31 -6.06 -8.68
CA ALA A 365 6.07 -6.62 -9.22
C ALA A 365 4.85 -5.70 -8.95
N GLN A 366 4.78 -5.09 -7.76
CA GLN A 366 3.76 -4.13 -7.40
C GLN A 366 3.70 -2.95 -8.38
N ARG A 367 4.86 -2.38 -8.71
CA ARG A 367 4.96 -1.20 -9.58
C ARG A 367 4.66 -1.50 -11.04
N ASP A 368 5.05 -2.68 -11.52
CA ASP A 368 4.90 -3.05 -12.93
C ASP A 368 3.46 -3.49 -13.25
N PHE A 369 2.77 -4.09 -12.27
CA PHE A 369 1.41 -4.61 -12.44
C PHE A 369 0.34 -3.83 -11.64
N ASP A 370 0.72 -2.71 -11.01
CA ASP A 370 -0.16 -1.89 -10.17
C ASP A 370 -0.88 -2.73 -9.09
N LEU A 371 -0.15 -3.63 -8.42
CA LEU A 371 -0.73 -4.56 -7.45
C LEU A 371 -1.10 -3.85 -6.14
N ASP A 372 -2.16 -4.33 -5.50
CA ASP A 372 -2.43 -4.10 -4.08
C ASP A 372 -1.80 -5.24 -3.29
N LEU A 373 -0.57 -5.06 -2.79
CA LEU A 373 0.13 -6.12 -2.08
C LEU A 373 -0.64 -6.57 -0.84
N THR A 374 -1.39 -5.67 -0.19
CA THR A 374 -2.21 -5.99 1.00
C THR A 374 -3.31 -7.01 0.75
N ARG A 375 -3.59 -7.30 -0.53
CA ARG A 375 -4.57 -8.28 -0.99
C ARG A 375 -3.98 -9.33 -1.92
N THR A 376 -2.70 -9.23 -2.24
CA THR A 376 -2.00 -10.16 -3.12
C THR A 376 -1.46 -11.30 -2.27
N LEU A 377 -1.60 -12.54 -2.74
CA LEU A 377 -1.05 -13.71 -2.05
C LEU A 377 0.33 -14.04 -2.60
N PHE A 378 1.32 -14.11 -1.72
CA PHE A 378 2.64 -14.69 -1.98
C PHE A 378 2.73 -16.10 -1.39
N VAL A 379 3.03 -17.07 -2.25
CA VAL A 379 3.22 -18.47 -1.87
C VAL A 379 4.71 -18.81 -1.88
N GLY A 380 5.22 -19.22 -0.73
CA GLY A 380 6.63 -19.59 -0.54
C GLY A 380 6.78 -20.85 0.30
N ASP A 381 8.01 -21.33 0.45
CA ASP A 381 8.32 -22.48 1.30
C ASP A 381 9.35 -22.13 2.40
N ASP A 382 10.03 -20.98 2.28
CA ASP A 382 11.06 -20.52 3.21
C ASP A 382 10.56 -19.43 4.17
N ASP A 383 11.19 -19.34 5.35
CA ASP A 383 10.93 -18.23 6.28
C ASP A 383 11.29 -16.86 5.67
N ARG A 384 12.26 -16.81 4.76
CA ARG A 384 12.61 -15.57 4.04
C ARG A 384 11.48 -15.10 3.13
N ASP A 385 10.65 -15.99 2.61
CA ASP A 385 9.49 -15.62 1.80
C ASP A 385 8.43 -14.96 2.67
N ARG A 386 8.17 -15.57 3.84
CA ARG A 386 7.26 -15.02 4.86
C ARG A 386 7.71 -13.64 5.31
N GLN A 387 8.98 -13.48 5.67
CA GLN A 387 9.52 -12.20 6.11
C GLN A 387 9.43 -11.12 5.03
N ALA A 388 9.68 -11.47 3.76
CA ALA A 388 9.52 -10.55 2.64
C ALA A 388 8.05 -10.14 2.46
N ALA A 389 7.12 -11.09 2.57
CA ALA A 389 5.69 -10.81 2.52
C ALA A 389 5.27 -9.85 3.64
N GLU A 390 5.64 -10.14 4.89
CA GLU A 390 5.34 -9.33 6.08
C GLU A 390 5.91 -7.91 5.94
N ALA A 391 7.16 -7.76 5.48
CA ALA A 391 7.77 -6.45 5.26
C ALA A 391 7.02 -5.60 4.23
N ALA A 392 6.37 -6.24 3.25
CA ALA A 392 5.59 -5.60 2.19
C ALA A 392 4.08 -5.52 2.46
N ASP A 393 3.62 -5.94 3.63
CA ASP A 393 2.19 -6.16 3.95
C ASP A 393 1.47 -7.12 2.98
N CYS A 394 2.21 -7.99 2.31
CA CYS A 394 1.67 -8.98 1.39
C CYS A 394 1.08 -10.17 2.15
N LEU A 395 -0.04 -10.73 1.67
CA LEU A 395 -0.58 -11.95 2.25
C LEU A 395 0.40 -13.11 1.98
N TYR A 396 0.56 -14.01 2.94
CA TYR A 396 1.48 -15.14 2.81
C TYR A 396 0.77 -16.48 3.02
N ALA A 397 1.13 -17.47 2.20
CA ALA A 397 0.82 -18.88 2.43
C ALA A 397 2.07 -19.73 2.23
N GLN A 398 2.29 -20.66 3.15
CA GLN A 398 3.42 -21.57 3.10
C GLN A 398 3.02 -22.89 2.44
N VAL A 399 3.83 -23.38 1.50
CA VAL A 399 3.77 -24.79 1.07
C VAL A 399 4.59 -25.65 2.02
N SER A 400 4.13 -26.88 2.22
CA SER A 400 4.82 -27.89 3.01
C SER A 400 4.53 -29.29 2.45
N GLU A 401 5.15 -30.32 3.03
CA GLU A 401 4.84 -31.71 2.69
C GLU A 401 3.35 -32.07 2.87
N GLN A 402 2.64 -31.37 3.76
CA GLN A 402 1.22 -31.59 4.04
C GLN A 402 0.29 -30.67 3.23
N CYS A 403 0.81 -29.63 2.59
CA CYS A 403 0.01 -28.67 1.83
C CYS A 403 0.78 -28.17 0.61
N SER A 404 0.48 -28.76 -0.55
CA SER A 404 1.10 -28.40 -1.82
C SER A 404 0.54 -27.09 -2.38
N LEU A 405 1.21 -26.52 -3.39
CA LEU A 405 0.67 -25.41 -4.17
C LEU A 405 -0.72 -25.73 -4.75
N LEU A 406 -0.92 -26.98 -5.20
CA LEU A 406 -2.21 -27.42 -5.74
C LEU A 406 -3.32 -27.41 -4.69
N ASP A 407 -3.01 -27.80 -3.46
CA ASP A 407 -3.97 -27.77 -2.35
C ASP A 407 -4.35 -26.34 -1.98
N LEU A 408 -3.36 -25.44 -1.92
CA LEU A 408 -3.59 -24.01 -1.70
C LEU A 408 -4.43 -23.39 -2.82
N THR A 409 -4.14 -23.71 -4.09
CA THR A 409 -4.92 -23.24 -5.23
C THR A 409 -6.37 -23.71 -5.13
N ARG A 410 -6.62 -25.00 -4.86
CA ARG A 410 -7.99 -25.52 -4.71
C ARG A 410 -8.74 -24.84 -3.56
N GLN A 411 -8.07 -24.63 -2.42
CA GLN A 411 -8.64 -23.91 -1.29
C GLN A 411 -8.99 -22.46 -1.65
N LEU A 412 -8.10 -21.75 -2.37
CA LEU A 412 -8.33 -20.38 -2.81
C LEU A 412 -9.54 -20.28 -3.75
N LEU A 413 -9.60 -21.16 -4.76
CA LEU A 413 -10.67 -21.14 -5.77
C LEU A 413 -12.03 -21.52 -5.18
N SER A 414 -12.08 -22.51 -4.29
CA SER A 414 -13.35 -22.89 -3.62
C SER A 414 -13.95 -21.76 -2.77
N LYS A 415 -13.12 -20.99 -2.05
CA LYS A 415 -13.59 -19.82 -1.30
C LYS A 415 -14.12 -18.71 -2.21
N ALA A 416 -13.48 -18.49 -3.36
CA ALA A 416 -13.92 -17.50 -4.33
C ALA A 416 -15.28 -17.85 -4.95
N GLU A 417 -15.63 -19.14 -5.04
CA GLU A 417 -16.95 -19.59 -5.50
C GLU A 417 -18.02 -19.41 -4.41
N GLN A 418 -17.70 -19.72 -3.15
CA GLN A 418 -18.63 -19.54 -2.03
C GLN A 418 -19.01 -18.06 -1.81
N GLY A 419 -18.03 -17.14 -1.87
CA GLY A 419 -18.27 -15.70 -1.73
C GLY A 419 -18.96 -15.02 -2.94
N ARG A 420 -19.30 -15.76 -4.00
CA ARG A 420 -20.16 -15.28 -5.10
C ARG A 420 -21.64 -15.62 -4.89
N HIS A 421 -21.95 -16.51 -3.95
CA HIS A 421 -23.29 -16.97 -3.62
C HIS A 421 -23.86 -16.34 -2.34
N GLU A 422 -23.08 -15.48 -1.68
CA GLU A 422 -23.48 -14.56 -0.61
C GLU A 422 -23.44 -13.12 -1.14
#